data_AF-A0A4R6TC50-F1
#
_entry.id   AF-A0A4R6TC50-F1
#
_cell.length_a   1.000
_cell.length_b   1.000
_cell.length_c   1.000
_cell.angle_alpha   90.00
_cell.angle_beta   90.00
_cell.angle_gamma   90.00
#
_symmetry.space_group_name_H-M   'P 1'
#
loop_
_entity.id
_entity.type
_entity.pdbx_description
1 polymer ?
#
loop_
_entity_poly.entity_id
_entity_poly.type
_entity_poly.pdbx_seq_one_letter_code
_entity_poly.pdbx_strand_id
1 'polypeptide(L)'
;MELPFEPVLFGYTVNIHLVLEYLAFFLAFRYYVFLRKKREDYISSNNRLSIILGAATGALIGSRLVGILENPLVTFSAENMIQILNSKTIMGGLFGGLLGVELAKRIIGETRSSGDLFVLPIIVGIFIGRIGCFLSGINEFTYGVETKFFLGMDLGDGVLRHPIVLYELVFLIMLFISLRYLQKEYVLQSGELFKFFMLAYFGFRFFIEFLKPNTFFILGLSTIQILCMVCYVYYKKFIILKIKNARKKI
;
A
#
# COMPACT_ATOMS: atom_id res chain seq x y z
N MET A 1 -5.81 24.81 -10.67
CA MET A 1 -4.93 24.42 -9.54
C MET A 1 -3.65 23.95 -10.17
N GLU A 2 -2.54 24.64 -9.90
CA GLU A 2 -1.23 24.22 -10.42
C GLU A 2 -0.67 23.12 -9.52
N LEU A 3 -0.09 22.10 -10.14
CA LEU A 3 0.66 21.03 -9.48
C LEU A 3 2.15 21.30 -9.72
N PRO A 4 3.04 21.06 -8.74
CA PRO A 4 2.76 20.64 -7.36
C PRO A 4 2.04 21.72 -6.54
N PHE A 5 1.14 21.30 -5.65
CA PHE A 5 0.40 22.19 -4.77
C PHE A 5 1.10 22.34 -3.43
N GLU A 6 1.76 23.48 -3.23
CA GLU A 6 2.46 23.83 -1.99
C GLU A 6 1.87 25.11 -1.39
N PRO A 7 0.89 25.01 -0.48
CA PRO A 7 0.26 26.19 0.09
C PRO A 7 1.23 26.96 0.99
N VAL A 8 1.24 28.29 0.84
CA VAL A 8 2.00 29.20 1.71
C VAL A 8 1.10 29.63 2.88
N LEU A 9 1.49 29.28 4.10
CA LEU A 9 0.78 29.65 5.32
C LEU A 9 1.70 30.54 6.16
N PHE A 10 1.25 31.76 6.47
CA PHE A 10 2.03 32.74 7.26
C PHE A 10 3.46 32.99 6.71
N GLY A 11 3.65 32.93 5.39
CA GLY A 11 4.94 33.13 4.74
C GLY A 11 5.85 31.89 4.67
N TYR A 12 5.41 30.74 5.20
CA TYR A 12 6.13 29.47 5.11
C TYR A 12 5.45 28.51 4.14
N THR A 13 6.24 27.83 3.30
CA THR A 13 5.75 26.76 2.42
C THR A 13 5.42 25.53 3.27
N VAL A 14 4.17 25.08 3.18
CA VAL A 14 3.72 23.88 3.91
C VAL A 14 3.78 22.69 2.97
N ASN A 15 4.52 21.65 3.36
CA ASN A 15 4.53 20.39 2.64
C ASN A 15 3.19 19.66 2.88
N ILE A 16 2.23 19.85 1.97
CA ILE A 16 0.89 19.29 2.08
C ILE A 16 0.91 17.75 2.09
N HIS A 17 1.87 17.15 1.38
CA HIS A 17 2.05 15.71 1.33
C HIS A 17 2.32 15.14 2.72
N LEU A 18 3.24 15.74 3.47
CA LEU A 18 3.58 15.35 4.82
C LEU A 18 2.41 15.56 5.80
N VAL A 19 1.65 16.66 5.65
CA VAL A 19 0.43 16.89 6.42
C VAL A 19 -0.60 15.78 6.17
N LEU A 20 -0.82 15.40 4.91
CA LEU A 20 -1.75 14.35 4.53
C LEU A 20 -1.25 12.96 4.96
N GLU A 21 0.06 12.71 4.96
CA GLU A 21 0.65 11.48 5.47
C GLU A 21 0.39 11.30 6.98
N TYR A 22 0.61 12.34 7.79
CA TYR A 22 0.27 12.29 9.21
C TYR A 22 -1.24 12.16 9.45
N LEU A 23 -2.05 12.86 8.66
CA LEU A 23 -3.52 12.73 8.71
C LEU A 23 -3.96 11.31 8.36
N ALA A 24 -3.31 10.68 7.37
CA ALA A 24 -3.57 9.31 6.98
C ALA A 24 -3.31 8.33 8.13
N PHE A 25 -2.17 8.44 8.81
CA PHE A 25 -1.86 7.60 9.98
C PHE A 25 -2.88 7.81 11.11
N PHE A 26 -3.21 9.07 11.41
CA PHE A 26 -4.17 9.39 12.46
C PHE A 26 -5.56 8.83 12.16
N LEU A 27 -6.11 9.09 10.97
CA LEU A 27 -7.45 8.65 10.58
C LEU A 27 -7.53 7.12 10.44
N ALA A 28 -6.51 6.48 9.85
CA ALA A 28 -6.44 5.03 9.77
C ALA A 28 -6.42 4.40 11.18
N PHE A 29 -5.59 4.90 12.09
CA PHE A 29 -5.53 4.39 13.46
C PHE A 29 -6.84 4.62 14.22
N ARG A 30 -7.45 5.80 14.11
CA ARG A 30 -8.77 6.09 14.70
C ARG A 30 -9.85 5.16 14.17
N TYR A 31 -9.84 4.89 12.87
CA TYR A 31 -10.79 3.98 12.26
C TYR A 31 -10.58 2.53 12.72
N TYR A 32 -9.33 2.10 12.86
CA TYR A 32 -8.99 0.81 13.48
C TYR A 32 -9.55 0.69 14.90
N VAL A 33 -9.32 1.69 15.76
CA VAL A 33 -9.85 1.69 17.14
C VAL A 33 -11.38 1.62 17.14
N PHE A 34 -12.04 2.37 16.25
CA PHE A 34 -13.49 2.34 16.12
C PHE A 34 -14.02 0.96 15.70
N LEU A 35 -13.39 0.30 14.72
CA LEU A 35 -13.76 -1.05 14.29
C LEU A 35 -13.51 -2.08 15.38
N ARG A 36 -12.40 -1.95 16.13
CA ARG A 36 -12.07 -2.83 17.25
C ARG A 36 -13.12 -2.78 18.34
N LYS A 37 -13.66 -1.59 18.66
CA LYS A 37 -14.72 -1.44 19.66
C LYS A 37 -16.05 -2.11 19.26
N LYS A 38 -16.26 -2.36 17.97
CA LYS A 38 -17.50 -2.95 17.44
C LYS A 38 -17.44 -4.47 17.26
N ARG A 39 -16.31 -5.10 17.59
CA ARG A 39 -16.11 -6.55 17.43
C ARG A 39 -15.51 -7.12 18.70
N GLU A 40 -15.89 -8.33 19.05
CA GLU A 40 -15.16 -9.09 20.06
C GLU A 40 -13.77 -9.42 19.50
N ASP A 41 -12.75 -8.86 20.14
CA ASP A 41 -11.36 -9.11 19.77
C ASP A 41 -10.85 -10.29 20.58
N TYR A 42 -10.69 -11.43 19.91
CA TYR A 42 -10.15 -12.66 20.51
C TYR A 42 -8.65 -12.57 20.85
N ILE A 43 -7.95 -11.52 20.41
CA ILE A 43 -6.52 -11.30 20.69
C ILE A 43 -6.40 -10.36 21.88
N SER A 44 -5.59 -10.74 22.87
CA SER A 44 -5.35 -9.91 24.06
C SER A 44 -4.76 -8.55 23.67
N SER A 45 -5.02 -7.51 24.48
CA SER A 45 -4.49 -6.16 24.20
C SER A 45 -2.97 -6.12 24.12
N ASN A 46 -2.26 -6.91 24.92
CA ASN A 46 -0.80 -7.01 24.88
C ASN A 46 -0.33 -7.66 23.58
N ASN A 47 -0.92 -8.79 23.19
CA ASN A 47 -0.58 -9.45 21.91
C ASN A 47 -0.89 -8.53 20.73
N ARG A 48 -1.98 -7.77 20.79
CA ARG A 48 -2.36 -6.81 19.76
C ARG A 48 -1.31 -5.70 19.61
N LEU A 49 -0.79 -5.18 20.72
CA LEU A 49 0.28 -4.19 20.70
C LEU A 49 1.55 -4.77 20.06
N SER A 50 1.97 -5.99 20.45
CA SER A 50 3.12 -6.67 19.85
C SER A 50 2.94 -6.88 18.34
N ILE A 51 1.73 -7.22 17.89
CA ILE A 51 1.40 -7.37 16.46
C ILE A 51 1.50 -6.03 15.73
N ILE A 52 0.99 -4.94 16.31
CA ILE A 52 1.08 -3.60 15.71
C ILE A 52 2.53 -3.13 15.63
N LEU A 53 3.34 -3.39 16.66
CA LEU A 53 4.77 -3.09 16.66
C LEU A 53 5.51 -3.91 15.60
N GLY A 54 5.21 -5.21 15.49
CA GLY A 54 5.72 -6.06 14.43
C GLY A 54 5.36 -5.55 13.04
N ALA A 55 4.11 -5.14 12.83
CA ALA A 55 3.65 -4.54 11.59
C ALA A 55 4.39 -3.24 11.25
N ALA A 56 4.52 -2.34 12.23
CA ALA A 56 5.18 -1.05 12.04
C ALA A 56 6.67 -1.22 11.72
N THR A 57 7.38 -2.04 12.48
CA THR A 57 8.81 -2.34 12.25
C THR A 57 9.02 -3.04 10.91
N GLY A 58 8.20 -4.05 10.62
CA GLY A 58 8.26 -4.76 9.34
C GLY A 58 7.97 -3.84 8.15
N ALA A 59 6.99 -2.94 8.28
CA ALA A 59 6.67 -1.97 7.23
C ALA A 59 7.78 -0.93 7.06
N LEU A 60 8.37 -0.45 8.15
CA LEU A 60 9.47 0.52 8.12
C LEU A 60 10.70 -0.04 7.40
N ILE A 61 11.07 -1.28 7.72
CA ILE A 61 12.19 -1.98 7.09
C ILE A 61 11.86 -2.35 5.65
N GLY A 62 10.71 -3.00 5.42
CA GLY A 62 10.31 -3.48 4.10
C GLY A 62 10.12 -2.38 3.07
N SER A 63 9.52 -1.24 3.47
CA SER A 63 9.32 -0.09 2.57
C SER A 63 10.65 0.47 2.04
N ARG A 64 11.68 0.55 2.89
CA ARG A 64 13.01 1.03 2.52
C ARG A 64 13.80 0.00 1.75
N LEU A 65 13.83 -1.24 2.19
CA LEU A 65 14.55 -2.30 1.48
C LEU A 65 14.08 -2.41 0.02
N VAL A 66 12.76 -2.42 -0.19
CA VAL A 66 12.21 -2.47 -1.55
C VAL A 66 12.43 -1.15 -2.31
N GLY A 67 12.36 0.00 -1.64
CA GLY A 67 12.65 1.30 -2.26
C GLY A 67 14.09 1.44 -2.75
N ILE A 68 15.05 0.87 -2.02
CA ILE A 68 16.44 0.80 -2.44
C ILE A 68 16.57 -0.10 -3.67
N LEU A 69 15.87 -1.24 -3.68
CA LEU A 69 15.87 -2.17 -4.82
C LEU A 69 15.16 -1.63 -6.06
N GLU A 70 14.37 -0.57 -5.99
CA GLU A 70 13.81 0.10 -7.18
C GLU A 70 14.87 0.92 -7.92
N ASN A 71 15.92 1.40 -7.23
CA ASN A 71 17.00 2.17 -7.84
C ASN A 71 18.38 1.68 -7.35
N PRO A 72 18.77 0.42 -7.64
CA PRO A 72 19.99 -0.18 -7.08
C PRO A 72 21.29 0.38 -7.67
N LEU A 73 21.21 1.13 -8.77
CA LEU A 73 22.35 1.77 -9.44
C LEU A 73 22.72 3.13 -8.83
N VAL A 74 21.95 3.64 -7.86
CA VAL A 74 22.32 4.84 -7.11
C VAL A 74 23.60 4.54 -6.35
N THR A 75 24.66 5.29 -6.65
CA THR A 75 25.97 5.10 -6.01
C THR A 75 25.84 5.32 -4.51
N PHE A 76 26.33 4.39 -3.70
CA PHE A 76 26.42 4.52 -2.25
C PHE A 76 27.48 5.57 -1.89
N SER A 77 27.13 6.84 -2.00
CA SER A 77 27.91 7.99 -1.55
C SER A 77 27.26 8.60 -0.30
N ALA A 78 28.05 9.34 0.50
CA ALA A 78 27.52 10.07 1.66
C ALA A 78 26.41 11.07 1.26
N GLU A 79 26.48 11.64 0.05
CA GLU A 79 25.49 12.55 -0.50
C GLU A 79 24.17 11.85 -0.85
N ASN A 80 24.23 10.61 -1.37
CA ASN A 80 23.06 9.83 -1.75
C ASN A 80 22.44 9.06 -0.57
N MET A 81 23.11 9.01 0.59
CA MET A 81 22.64 8.30 1.78
C MET A 81 21.25 8.81 2.23
N ILE A 82 21.02 10.12 2.16
CA ILE A 82 19.73 10.75 2.52
C ILE A 82 18.64 10.34 1.52
N GLN A 83 18.95 10.32 0.23
CA GLN A 83 18.01 9.90 -0.82
C GLN A 83 17.63 8.42 -0.68
N ILE A 84 18.60 7.56 -0.39
CA ILE A 84 18.40 6.12 -0.13
C ILE A 84 17.50 5.91 1.11
N LEU A 85 17.72 6.67 2.19
CA LEU A 85 16.92 6.58 3.42
C LEU A 85 15.48 7.09 3.25
N ASN A 86 15.28 8.02 2.31
CA ASN A 86 13.96 8.58 1.95
C ASN A 86 13.21 7.74 0.92
N SER A 87 13.89 6.83 0.21
CA SER A 87 13.24 5.90 -0.71
C SER A 87 12.32 4.95 0.05
N LYS A 88 11.01 5.11 -0.16
CA LYS A 88 9.97 4.36 0.53
C LYS A 88 8.91 3.89 -0.45
N THR A 89 8.41 2.67 -0.23
CA THR A 89 7.39 2.07 -1.11
C THR A 89 6.23 1.52 -0.30
N ILE A 90 5.01 1.76 -0.77
CA ILE A 90 3.81 1.20 -0.13
C ILE A 90 3.79 -0.32 -0.25
N MET A 91 4.25 -0.87 -1.38
CA MET A 91 4.28 -2.33 -1.60
C MET A 91 5.24 -3.02 -0.63
N GLY A 92 6.45 -2.50 -0.49
CA GLY A 92 7.43 -2.99 0.48
C GLY A 92 6.96 -2.81 1.91
N GLY A 93 6.30 -1.70 2.22
CA GLY A 93 5.70 -1.47 3.53
C GLY A 93 4.61 -2.48 3.88
N LEU A 94 3.68 -2.75 2.96
CA LEU A 94 2.61 -3.72 3.19
C LEU A 94 3.13 -5.15 3.33
N PHE A 95 4.00 -5.58 2.42
CA PHE A 95 4.56 -6.93 2.46
C PHE A 95 5.51 -7.12 3.65
N GLY A 96 6.36 -6.13 3.93
CA GLY A 96 7.22 -6.12 5.11
C GLY A 96 6.41 -6.11 6.40
N GLY A 97 5.32 -5.35 6.47
CA GLY A 97 4.40 -5.35 7.60
C GLY A 97 3.74 -6.71 7.82
N LEU A 98 3.32 -7.40 6.75
CA LEU A 98 2.84 -8.79 6.82
C LEU A 98 3.90 -9.71 7.45
N LEU A 99 5.14 -9.67 6.96
CA LEU A 99 6.23 -10.50 7.50
C LEU A 99 6.52 -10.16 8.97
N GLY A 100 6.50 -8.87 9.32
CA GLY A 100 6.69 -8.40 10.69
C GLY A 100 5.59 -8.87 11.64
N VAL A 101 4.33 -8.88 11.19
CA VAL A 101 3.21 -9.45 11.95
C VAL A 101 3.38 -10.95 12.17
N GLU A 102 3.72 -11.71 11.13
CA GLU A 102 3.90 -13.15 11.25
C GLU A 102 5.08 -13.50 12.17
N LEU A 103 6.17 -12.73 12.12
CA LEU A 103 7.29 -12.88 13.04
C LEU A 103 6.89 -12.56 14.49
N ALA A 104 6.23 -11.43 14.72
CA ALA A 104 5.79 -11.04 16.06
C ALA A 104 4.82 -12.06 16.65
N LYS A 105 3.86 -12.54 15.85
CA LYS A 105 2.94 -13.61 16.24
C LYS A 105 3.67 -14.89 16.63
N ARG A 106 4.69 -15.29 15.85
CA ARG A 106 5.51 -16.46 16.15
C ARG A 106 6.25 -16.32 17.47
N ILE A 107 6.78 -15.12 17.78
CA ILE A 107 7.49 -14.84 19.03
C ILE A 107 6.55 -14.92 20.24
N ILE A 108 5.35 -14.37 20.14
CA ILE A 108 4.38 -14.33 21.25
C ILE A 108 3.45 -15.56 21.32
N GLY A 109 3.61 -16.53 20.41
CA GLY A 109 2.78 -17.74 20.35
C GLY A 109 1.34 -17.51 19.88
N GLU A 110 1.04 -16.39 19.21
CA GLU A 110 -0.31 -16.10 18.71
C GLU A 110 -0.56 -16.78 17.36
N THR A 111 -1.55 -17.65 17.29
CA THR A 111 -1.88 -18.41 16.08
C THR A 111 -3.07 -17.84 15.31
N ARG A 112 -3.92 -17.04 15.97
CA ARG A 112 -5.15 -16.49 15.38
C ARG A 112 -4.84 -15.46 14.31
N SER A 113 -5.71 -15.36 13.30
CA SER A 113 -5.55 -14.31 12.28
C SER A 113 -5.82 -12.94 12.89
N SER A 114 -4.94 -11.99 12.60
CA SER A 114 -5.01 -10.62 13.13
C SER A 114 -5.32 -9.58 12.05
N GLY A 115 -5.15 -9.93 10.77
CA GLY A 115 -5.09 -9.00 9.65
C GLY A 115 -6.42 -8.36 9.24
N ASP A 116 -7.55 -9.07 9.39
CA ASP A 116 -8.84 -8.62 8.85
C ASP A 116 -9.30 -7.27 9.43
N LEU A 117 -8.98 -7.02 10.70
CA LEU A 117 -9.33 -5.76 11.38
C LEU A 117 -8.56 -4.55 10.82
N PHE A 118 -7.40 -4.78 10.20
CA PHE A 118 -6.54 -3.73 9.65
C PHE A 118 -6.88 -3.37 8.20
N VAL A 119 -7.62 -4.21 7.47
CA VAL A 119 -7.86 -4.04 6.02
C VAL A 119 -8.46 -2.69 5.66
N LEU A 120 -9.61 -2.35 6.26
CA LEU A 120 -10.31 -1.09 5.93
C LEU A 120 -9.53 0.15 6.42
N PRO A 121 -8.94 0.15 7.64
CA PRO A 121 -8.00 1.19 8.05
C PRO A 121 -6.83 1.40 7.09
N ILE A 122 -6.21 0.31 6.61
CA ILE A 122 -5.09 0.39 5.66
C ILE A 122 -5.56 1.04 4.36
N ILE A 123 -6.71 0.65 3.81
CA ILE A 123 -7.24 1.26 2.58
C ILE A 123 -7.46 2.76 2.74
N VAL A 124 -8.04 3.19 3.87
CA VAL A 124 -8.24 4.63 4.17
C VAL A 124 -6.90 5.36 4.27
N GLY A 125 -5.92 4.78 4.96
CA GLY A 125 -4.58 5.37 5.07
C GLY A 125 -3.91 5.52 3.71
N ILE A 126 -3.94 4.48 2.87
CA ILE A 126 -3.40 4.53 1.51
C ILE A 126 -4.14 5.58 0.68
N PHE A 127 -5.47 5.64 0.76
CA PHE A 127 -6.27 6.60 0.00
C PHE A 127 -5.87 8.05 0.30
N ILE A 128 -5.79 8.41 1.58
CA ILE A 128 -5.38 9.77 2.00
C ILE A 128 -3.93 10.06 1.60
N GLY A 129 -3.02 9.11 1.80
CA GLY A 129 -1.63 9.26 1.38
C GLY A 129 -1.50 9.47 -0.15
N ARG A 130 -2.34 8.80 -0.94
CA ARG A 130 -2.38 8.98 -2.40
C ARG A 130 -2.93 10.32 -2.82
N ILE A 131 -3.86 10.94 -2.06
CA ILE A 131 -4.22 12.34 -2.30
C ILE A 131 -2.98 13.23 -2.10
N GLY A 132 -2.17 12.96 -1.08
CA GLY A 132 -0.89 13.66 -0.86
C GLY A 132 0.07 13.51 -2.04
N CYS A 133 0.24 12.29 -2.56
CA CYS A 133 1.05 12.05 -3.77
C CYS A 133 0.53 12.83 -4.99
N PHE A 134 -0.79 12.86 -5.20
CA PHE A 134 -1.39 13.57 -6.32
C PHE A 134 -1.10 15.08 -6.27
N LEU A 135 -1.23 15.68 -5.08
CA LEU A 135 -0.94 17.10 -4.87
C LEU A 135 0.54 17.42 -5.06
N SER A 136 1.45 16.48 -4.80
CA SER A 136 2.88 16.65 -5.09
C SER A 136 3.23 16.58 -6.59
N GLY A 137 2.30 16.17 -7.46
CA GLY A 137 2.55 16.11 -8.90
C GLY A 137 3.77 15.25 -9.27
N ILE A 138 4.64 15.78 -10.14
CA ILE A 138 5.88 15.12 -10.56
C ILE A 138 6.97 15.05 -9.49
N ASN A 139 6.85 15.78 -8.38
CA ASN A 139 7.82 15.69 -7.28
C ASN A 139 7.78 14.32 -6.60
N GLU A 140 6.72 13.54 -6.83
CA GLU A 140 6.66 12.15 -6.39
C GLU A 140 6.55 11.17 -7.54
N PHE A 141 7.31 10.07 -7.44
CA PHE A 141 7.41 9.02 -8.46
C PHE A 141 6.15 8.13 -8.53
N THR A 142 5.03 8.79 -8.79
CA THR A 142 3.67 8.24 -8.78
C THR A 142 2.87 8.68 -10.02
N TYR A 143 3.57 9.22 -11.02
CA TYR A 143 3.05 9.56 -12.34
C TYR A 143 3.41 8.48 -13.37
N GLY A 144 2.67 8.46 -14.48
CA GLY A 144 2.92 7.53 -15.58
C GLY A 144 3.81 8.09 -16.69
N VAL A 145 4.06 7.25 -17.67
CA VAL A 145 4.66 7.65 -18.95
C VAL A 145 3.80 8.70 -19.65
N GLU A 146 4.44 9.47 -20.53
CA GLU A 146 3.76 10.40 -21.41
C GLU A 146 2.68 9.69 -22.24
N THR A 147 1.54 10.35 -22.44
CA THR A 147 0.40 9.75 -23.10
C THR A 147 -0.44 10.78 -23.86
N LYS A 148 -1.05 10.31 -24.95
CA LYS A 148 -2.09 11.05 -25.69
C LYS A 148 -3.51 10.62 -25.32
N PHE A 149 -3.62 9.81 -24.27
CA PHE A 149 -4.91 9.30 -23.79
C PHE A 149 -5.80 10.43 -23.28
N PHE A 150 -7.12 10.29 -23.39
CA PHE A 150 -8.07 11.36 -23.04
C PHE A 150 -8.09 11.72 -21.54
N LEU A 151 -7.61 10.82 -20.67
CA LEU A 151 -7.39 11.08 -19.24
C LEU A 151 -5.96 11.57 -18.94
N GLY A 152 -5.15 11.84 -19.96
CA GLY A 152 -3.82 12.41 -19.78
C GLY A 152 -3.90 13.74 -19.04
N MET A 153 -3.05 13.93 -18.04
CA MET A 153 -3.03 15.10 -17.18
C MET A 153 -1.60 15.61 -17.04
N ASP A 154 -1.43 16.93 -17.11
CA ASP A 154 -0.20 17.59 -16.74
C ASP A 154 -0.09 17.63 -15.22
N LEU A 155 0.99 17.06 -14.69
CA LEU A 155 1.24 16.91 -13.26
C LEU A 155 2.32 17.90 -12.76
N GLY A 156 2.62 18.93 -13.54
CA GLY A 156 3.53 20.01 -13.19
C GLY A 156 4.79 20.12 -14.07
N ASP A 157 4.90 19.31 -15.13
CA ASP A 157 6.05 19.30 -16.04
C ASP A 157 5.72 19.74 -17.48
N GLY A 158 4.49 20.18 -17.74
CA GLY A 158 4.07 20.63 -19.07
C GLY A 158 3.74 19.47 -20.02
N VAL A 159 3.79 18.22 -19.54
CA VAL A 159 3.60 17.01 -20.35
C VAL A 159 2.38 16.23 -19.89
N LEU A 160 1.53 15.82 -20.83
CA LEU A 160 0.39 14.97 -20.51
C LEU A 160 0.87 13.55 -20.17
N ARG A 161 0.63 13.12 -18.94
CA ARG A 161 1.00 11.80 -18.43
C ARG A 161 -0.22 11.02 -17.98
N HIS A 162 -0.10 9.69 -17.88
CA HIS A 162 -1.14 8.92 -17.20
C HIS A 162 -1.20 9.32 -15.71
N PRO A 163 -2.35 9.80 -15.19
CA PRO A 163 -2.51 10.15 -13.79
C PRO A 163 -2.70 8.88 -12.95
N ILE A 164 -1.63 8.11 -12.78
CA ILE A 164 -1.62 6.82 -12.09
C ILE A 164 -2.24 6.94 -10.70
N VAL A 165 -1.92 8.00 -9.96
CA VAL A 165 -2.51 8.25 -8.63
C VAL A 165 -4.05 8.29 -8.67
N LEU A 166 -4.66 8.89 -9.68
CA LEU A 166 -6.12 8.93 -9.80
C LEU A 166 -6.71 7.55 -10.08
N TYR A 167 -6.05 6.75 -10.94
CA TYR A 167 -6.46 5.36 -11.17
C TYR A 167 -6.40 4.55 -9.87
N GLU A 168 -5.37 4.77 -9.05
CA GLU A 168 -5.23 4.12 -7.75
C GLU A 168 -6.32 4.56 -6.77
N LEU A 169 -6.66 5.85 -6.70
CA LEU A 169 -7.72 6.37 -5.83
C LEU A 169 -9.08 5.76 -6.19
N VAL A 170 -9.41 5.71 -7.49
CA VAL A 170 -10.65 5.07 -7.97
C VAL A 170 -10.64 3.58 -7.61
N PHE A 171 -9.52 2.88 -7.85
CA PHE A 171 -9.39 1.48 -7.48
C PHE A 171 -9.57 1.25 -5.97
N LEU A 172 -8.99 2.09 -5.11
CA LEU A 172 -9.11 1.97 -3.65
C LEU A 172 -10.55 2.18 -3.17
N ILE A 173 -11.32 3.08 -3.78
CA ILE A 173 -12.75 3.26 -3.50
C ILE A 173 -13.50 1.98 -3.86
N MET A 174 -13.27 1.47 -5.08
CA MET A 174 -13.92 0.24 -5.54
C MET A 174 -13.53 -0.96 -4.66
N LEU A 175 -12.27 -1.06 -4.26
CA LEU A 175 -11.76 -2.11 -3.37
C LEU A 175 -12.41 -2.02 -1.99
N PHE A 176 -12.50 -0.81 -1.42
CA PHE A 176 -13.16 -0.57 -0.13
C PHE A 176 -14.62 -1.03 -0.17
N ILE A 177 -15.37 -0.58 -1.17
CA ILE A 177 -16.79 -0.94 -1.33
C ILE A 177 -16.93 -2.45 -1.52
N SER A 178 -16.11 -3.06 -2.38
CA SER A 178 -16.16 -4.49 -2.68
C SER A 178 -15.86 -5.35 -1.44
N LEU A 179 -14.85 -4.99 -0.66
CA LEU A 179 -14.49 -5.73 0.56
C LEU A 179 -15.52 -5.52 1.68
N ARG A 180 -16.11 -4.33 1.77
CA ARG A 180 -17.22 -4.05 2.68
C ARG A 180 -18.45 -4.88 2.33
N TYR A 181 -18.81 -4.93 1.05
CA TYR A 181 -19.89 -5.76 0.54
C TYR A 181 -19.62 -7.24 0.84
N LEU A 182 -18.41 -7.72 0.53
CA LEU A 182 -18.01 -9.11 0.79
C LEU A 182 -18.13 -9.48 2.28
N GLN A 183 -17.73 -8.59 3.18
CA GLN A 183 -17.82 -8.79 4.63
C GLN A 183 -19.27 -8.82 5.14
N LYS A 184 -20.20 -8.17 4.43
CA LYS A 184 -21.63 -8.11 4.79
C LYS A 184 -22.39 -9.32 4.26
N GLU A 185 -22.17 -9.67 3.00
CA GLU A 185 -22.97 -10.69 2.30
C GLU A 185 -22.46 -12.12 2.49
N TYR A 186 -21.18 -12.30 2.85
CA TYR A 186 -20.58 -13.62 2.97
C TYR A 186 -19.94 -13.85 4.35
N VAL A 187 -20.08 -15.06 4.86
CA VAL A 187 -19.36 -15.52 6.04
C VAL A 187 -17.92 -15.85 5.65
N LEU A 188 -17.02 -14.89 5.86
CA LEU A 188 -15.59 -15.04 5.60
C LEU A 188 -14.90 -15.78 6.74
N GLN A 189 -13.96 -16.67 6.39
CA GLN A 189 -13.11 -17.28 7.40
C GLN A 189 -12.08 -16.27 7.92
N SER A 190 -11.56 -16.51 9.12
CA SER A 190 -10.56 -15.65 9.75
C SER A 190 -9.31 -15.48 8.88
N GLY A 191 -8.97 -14.24 8.53
CA GLY A 191 -7.85 -13.86 7.66
C GLY A 191 -8.17 -13.81 6.18
N GLU A 192 -9.38 -14.15 5.73
CA GLU A 192 -9.71 -14.13 4.30
C GLU A 192 -9.86 -12.73 3.76
N LEU A 193 -10.42 -11.80 4.54
CA LEU A 193 -10.60 -10.42 4.11
C LEU A 193 -9.24 -9.77 3.82
N PHE A 194 -8.25 -10.00 4.69
CA PHE A 194 -6.89 -9.52 4.49
C PHE A 194 -6.22 -10.13 3.25
N LYS A 195 -6.40 -11.44 3.01
CA LYS A 195 -5.88 -12.10 1.82
C LYS A 195 -6.49 -11.56 0.53
N PHE A 196 -7.81 -11.33 0.50
CA PHE A 196 -8.48 -10.72 -0.64
C PHE A 196 -7.97 -9.30 -0.90
N PHE A 197 -7.80 -8.50 0.15
CA PHE A 197 -7.19 -7.17 0.05
C PHE A 197 -5.77 -7.23 -0.56
N MET A 198 -4.90 -8.09 -0.01
CA MET A 198 -3.53 -8.23 -0.49
C MET A 198 -3.49 -8.66 -1.95
N LEU A 199 -4.27 -9.67 -2.33
CA LEU A 199 -4.31 -10.14 -3.72
C LEU A 199 -4.85 -9.07 -4.68
N ALA A 200 -5.96 -8.41 -4.33
CA ALA A 200 -6.54 -7.39 -5.20
C ALA A 200 -5.60 -6.18 -5.37
N TYR A 201 -5.03 -5.68 -4.27
CA TYR A 201 -4.18 -4.49 -4.32
C TYR A 201 -2.83 -4.76 -5.01
N PHE A 202 -2.16 -5.89 -4.70
CA PHE A 202 -0.92 -6.26 -5.39
C PHE A 202 -1.18 -6.65 -6.85
N GLY A 203 -2.34 -7.22 -7.17
CA GLY A 203 -2.74 -7.51 -8.56
C GLY A 203 -2.89 -6.24 -9.37
N PHE A 204 -3.66 -5.27 -8.87
CA PHE A 204 -3.79 -3.97 -9.51
C PHE A 204 -2.44 -3.26 -9.66
N ARG A 205 -1.60 -3.33 -8.63
CA ARG A 205 -0.25 -2.74 -8.65
C ARG A 205 0.66 -3.34 -9.70
N PHE A 206 0.64 -4.65 -9.86
CA PHE A 206 1.40 -5.32 -10.90
C PHE A 206 1.09 -4.75 -12.30
N PHE A 207 -0.20 -4.51 -12.59
CA PHE A 207 -0.62 -3.98 -13.88
C PHE A 207 -0.33 -2.49 -14.05
N ILE A 208 -0.58 -1.68 -13.02
CA ILE A 208 -0.39 -0.23 -13.16
C ILE A 208 1.09 0.15 -13.26
N GLU A 209 1.98 -0.69 -12.74
CA GLU A 209 3.43 -0.50 -12.80
C GLU A 209 3.98 -0.51 -14.23
N PHE A 210 3.28 -1.13 -15.20
CA PHE A 210 3.64 -1.04 -16.62
C PHE A 210 3.46 0.37 -17.20
N LEU A 211 2.61 1.20 -16.58
CA LEU A 211 2.39 2.57 -17.00
C LEU A 211 3.40 3.54 -16.37
N LYS A 212 4.22 3.11 -15.40
CA LYS A 212 5.22 3.95 -14.76
C LYS A 212 6.50 4.02 -15.59
N PRO A 213 7.21 5.17 -15.59
CA PRO A 213 8.48 5.33 -16.28
C PRO A 213 9.63 4.69 -15.50
N ASN A 214 9.52 3.38 -15.23
CA ASN A 214 10.54 2.62 -14.51
C ASN A 214 11.81 2.49 -15.34
N THR A 215 12.97 2.65 -14.69
CA THR A 215 14.28 2.60 -15.34
C THR A 215 15.03 1.30 -15.06
N PHE A 216 14.70 0.62 -13.96
CA PHE A 216 15.35 -0.61 -13.53
C PHE A 216 14.40 -1.81 -13.64
N PHE A 217 14.86 -2.85 -14.34
CA PHE A 217 14.11 -4.08 -14.57
C PHE A 217 15.00 -5.31 -14.32
N ILE A 218 14.44 -6.33 -13.68
CA ILE A 218 15.03 -7.66 -13.55
C ILE A 218 14.16 -8.62 -14.36
N LEU A 219 14.74 -9.26 -15.38
CA LEU A 219 14.01 -10.15 -16.30
C LEU A 219 12.78 -9.48 -16.96
N GLY A 220 12.88 -8.17 -17.26
CA GLY A 220 11.79 -7.40 -17.89
C GLY A 220 10.68 -6.95 -16.94
N LEU A 221 10.80 -7.19 -15.63
CA LEU A 221 9.85 -6.75 -14.61
C LEU A 221 10.50 -5.77 -13.63
N SER A 222 9.75 -4.78 -13.17
CA SER A 222 10.22 -3.88 -12.11
C SER A 222 10.28 -4.60 -10.76
N THR A 223 11.03 -4.03 -9.82
CA THR A 223 11.12 -4.53 -8.44
C THR A 223 9.74 -4.65 -7.78
N ILE A 224 8.85 -3.68 -8.01
CA ILE A 224 7.47 -3.73 -7.52
C ILE A 224 6.70 -4.91 -8.13
N GLN A 225 6.82 -5.16 -9.44
CA GLN A 225 6.15 -6.26 -10.11
C GLN A 225 6.62 -7.63 -9.57
N ILE A 226 7.91 -7.76 -9.33
CA ILE A 226 8.50 -8.97 -8.73
C ILE A 226 7.94 -9.18 -7.32
N LEU A 227 7.87 -8.12 -6.50
CA LEU A 227 7.26 -8.20 -5.18
C LEU A 227 5.78 -8.61 -5.24
N CYS A 228 5.04 -8.13 -6.23
CA CYS A 228 3.66 -8.55 -6.46
C CYS A 228 3.56 -10.04 -6.79
N MET A 229 4.45 -10.57 -7.64
CA MET A 229 4.52 -12.00 -7.90
C MET A 229 4.85 -12.82 -6.64
N VAL A 230 5.81 -12.35 -5.84
CA VAL A 230 6.16 -12.99 -4.55
C VAL A 230 4.94 -13.04 -3.62
N CYS A 231 4.16 -11.96 -3.54
CA CYS A 231 2.93 -11.93 -2.74
C CYS A 231 1.89 -12.95 -3.23
N TYR A 232 1.71 -13.10 -4.55
CA TYR A 232 0.82 -14.12 -5.11
C TYR A 232 1.30 -15.55 -4.82
N VAL A 233 2.61 -15.80 -4.94
CA VAL A 233 3.22 -17.09 -4.60
C VAL A 233 3.04 -17.40 -3.11
N TYR A 234 3.21 -16.40 -2.23
CA TYR A 234 2.98 -16.55 -0.79
C TYR A 234 1.54 -17.02 -0.50
N TYR A 235 0.55 -16.47 -1.21
CA TYR A 235 -0.86 -16.84 -1.06
C TYR A 235 -1.35 -17.97 -1.98
N LYS A 236 -0.47 -18.67 -2.72
CA LYS A 236 -0.86 -19.69 -3.72
C LYS A 236 -1.80 -20.76 -3.16
N LYS A 237 -1.55 -21.22 -1.93
CA LYS A 237 -2.38 -22.25 -1.28
C LYS A 237 -3.82 -21.76 -1.10
N PHE A 238 -3.98 -20.51 -0.66
CA PHE A 238 -5.28 -19.88 -0.48
C PHE A 238 -6.01 -19.72 -1.81
N ILE A 239 -5.32 -19.24 -2.86
CA ILE A 239 -5.88 -19.09 -4.20
C ILE A 239 -6.40 -20.43 -4.74
N ILE A 240 -5.57 -21.49 -4.70
CA ILE A 240 -5.95 -22.82 -5.19
C ILE A 240 -7.16 -23.36 -4.44
N LEU A 241 -7.21 -23.20 -3.11
CA LEU A 241 -8.35 -23.64 -2.29
C LEU A 241 -9.65 -22.93 -2.69
N LYS A 242 -9.61 -21.60 -2.87
CA LYS A 242 -10.78 -20.82 -3.27
C LYS A 242 -11.26 -21.18 -4.68
N ILE A 243 -10.35 -21.38 -5.64
CA ILE A 243 -10.71 -21.82 -7.00
C ILE A 243 -11.38 -23.19 -6.97
N LYS A 244 -10.83 -24.16 -6.21
CA LYS A 244 -11.44 -25.48 -6.06
C LYS A 244 -12.84 -25.40 -5.45
N ASN A 245 -13.02 -24.57 -4.43
CA ASN A 245 -14.32 -24.41 -3.76
C ASN A 245 -15.36 -23.72 -4.66
N ALA A 246 -14.93 -22.77 -5.50
CA ALA A 246 -15.80 -22.13 -6.49
C ALA A 246 -16.24 -23.13 -7.57
N ARG A 247 -15.31 -23.96 -8.08
CA ARG A 247 -15.63 -24.99 -9.08
C ARG A 247 -16.56 -26.09 -8.57
N LYS A 248 -16.56 -26.39 -7.27
CA LYS A 248 -17.48 -27.37 -6.66
C LYS A 248 -18.91 -26.85 -6.49
N LYS A 249 -19.14 -25.54 -6.65
CA LYS A 249 -20.46 -24.89 -6.51
C LYS A 249 -21.14 -24.63 -7.86
N ILE A 250 -20.46 -24.90 -8.96
CA ILE A 250 -20.96 -24.85 -10.34
C ILE A 250 -21.27 -26.28 -10.75
#